data_AF-A0A1Q4ZYM5-F1
#
_entry.id   AF-A0A1Q4ZYM5-F1
#
_cell.length_a   1.000
_cell.length_b   1.000
_cell.length_c   1.000
_cell.angle_alpha   90.00
_cell.angle_beta   90.00
_cell.angle_gamma   90.00
#
_symmetry.space_group_name_H-M   'P 1'
#
loop_
_entity.id
_entity.type
_entity.pdbx_description
1 polymer ?
#
loop_
_entity_poly.entity_id
_entity_poly.type
_entity_poly.pdbx_seq_one_letter_code
_entity_poly.pdbx_strand_id
1 'polypeptide(L)'
;MSSVLLMRLASPLQSWGALARFDRRDTQPRPTKSAVIGLIAAALGYDRTHDLGPLTELRFAARADRPGKALRDFHVVGGGTYPLRPRDLITDHRRATKAAAALETATGPTFGHLPATAVTKWYGPPKEIAPDPTLGTLLAGNTTRDAIMSTRWYLADAAFVTALEHPNLELLDRISHALEHPARLLWLGRKSCPPTGTISGGVHPGTLETVLSATALLPTATTEKPWAWIEAAPGTPGATQTRDQPVTFHPEQRAHAPRWETRTRLTPEPTIEWDIIP
;
A
#
# COMPACT_ATOMS: atom_id res chain seq x y z
N MET A 1 29.94 -8.00 -10.87
CA MET A 1 28.91 -9.05 -10.95
C MET A 1 27.66 -8.50 -10.27
N SER A 2 26.48 -8.86 -10.78
CA SER A 2 25.21 -8.42 -10.19
C SER A 2 24.64 -9.52 -9.28
N SER A 3 23.81 -9.12 -8.32
CA SER A 3 23.09 -10.04 -7.44
C SER A 3 21.62 -9.65 -7.40
N VAL A 4 20.78 -10.60 -6.99
CA VAL A 4 19.33 -10.48 -6.97
C VAL A 4 18.79 -10.83 -5.60
N LEU A 5 18.05 -9.91 -4.98
CA LEU A 5 17.21 -10.21 -3.82
C LEU A 5 15.87 -10.76 -4.30
N LEU A 6 15.53 -11.98 -3.88
CA LEU A 6 14.21 -12.56 -4.06
C LEU A 6 13.26 -12.11 -2.94
N MET A 7 11.99 -11.90 -3.29
CA MET A 7 10.95 -11.61 -2.31
C MET A 7 9.66 -12.37 -2.65
N ARG A 8 9.01 -12.92 -1.63
CA ARG A 8 7.67 -13.54 -1.71
C ARG A 8 6.62 -12.53 -1.27
N LEU A 9 5.73 -12.16 -2.18
CA LEU A 9 4.60 -11.26 -1.92
C LEU A 9 3.29 -12.05 -1.95
N ALA A 10 2.89 -12.58 -0.79
CA ALA A 10 1.65 -13.34 -0.59
C ALA A 10 0.76 -12.67 0.47
N SER A 11 -0.55 -12.63 0.22
CA SER A 11 -1.57 -12.10 1.15
C SER A 11 -2.97 -12.47 0.65
N PRO A 12 -3.98 -12.62 1.52
CA PRO A 12 -5.38 -12.79 1.10
C PRO A 12 -5.87 -11.70 0.14
N LEU A 13 -5.40 -10.46 0.32
CA LEU A 13 -5.70 -9.32 -0.54
C LEU A 13 -4.44 -8.51 -0.81
N GLN A 14 -4.24 -8.07 -2.06
CA GLN A 14 -3.15 -7.16 -2.46
C GLN A 14 -3.70 -6.02 -3.31
N SER A 15 -2.99 -4.89 -3.42
CA SER A 15 -3.40 -3.80 -4.32
C SER A 15 -2.23 -2.97 -4.84
N TRP A 16 -1.95 -3.09 -6.13
CA TRP A 16 -0.77 -2.53 -6.79
C TRP A 16 -1.17 -1.41 -7.74
N GLY A 17 -1.61 -0.28 -7.19
CA GLY A 17 -2.13 0.83 -7.98
C GLY A 17 -1.09 1.44 -8.93
N ALA A 18 -1.54 1.88 -10.10
CA ALA A 18 -0.73 2.65 -11.06
C ALA A 18 -1.39 3.99 -11.43
N LEU A 19 -2.73 4.05 -11.39
CA LEU A 19 -3.50 5.25 -11.66
C LEU A 19 -4.39 5.59 -10.47
N ALA A 20 -4.15 6.76 -9.87
CA ALA A 20 -4.90 7.21 -8.71
C ALA A 20 -5.89 8.34 -9.07
N ARG A 21 -6.94 8.07 -9.87
CA ARG A 21 -8.04 9.04 -10.06
C ARG A 21 -9.01 8.99 -8.88
N PHE A 22 -8.92 9.97 -7.98
CA PHE A 22 -9.82 10.25 -6.84
C PHE A 22 -10.66 9.07 -6.31
N ASP A 23 -11.86 8.89 -6.86
CA ASP A 23 -12.92 7.97 -6.42
C ASP A 23 -12.75 6.53 -6.96
N ARG A 24 -11.96 6.33 -8.01
CA ARG A 24 -11.66 5.01 -8.58
C ARG A 24 -10.19 4.67 -8.38
N ARG A 25 -9.93 3.69 -7.53
CA ARG A 25 -8.57 3.19 -7.25
C ARG A 25 -8.36 1.85 -7.94
N ASP A 26 -7.46 1.82 -8.92
CA ASP A 26 -7.11 0.62 -9.67
C ASP A 26 -6.19 -0.33 -8.89
N THR A 27 -5.88 -1.45 -9.52
CA THR A 27 -4.77 -2.34 -9.17
C THR A 27 -4.23 -2.96 -10.47
N GLN A 28 -2.92 -3.08 -10.57
CA GLN A 28 -2.27 -3.87 -11.61
C GLN A 28 -2.37 -5.37 -11.28
N PRO A 29 -2.27 -6.27 -12.29
CA PRO A 29 -2.34 -7.72 -12.08
C PRO A 29 -1.04 -8.32 -11.50
N ARG A 30 -0.10 -7.47 -11.08
CA ARG A 30 1.21 -7.79 -10.54
C ARG A 30 1.71 -6.63 -9.67
N PRO A 31 2.65 -6.87 -8.74
CA PRO A 31 3.34 -5.82 -8.01
C PRO A 31 3.96 -4.76 -8.92
N THR A 32 3.84 -3.50 -8.54
CA THR A 32 4.51 -2.38 -9.22
C THR A 32 5.84 -2.06 -8.55
N LYS A 33 6.84 -1.65 -9.33
CA LYS A 33 8.19 -1.32 -8.81
C LYS A 33 8.09 -0.27 -7.72
N SER A 34 7.34 0.81 -7.94
CA SER A 34 7.13 1.86 -6.93
C SER A 34 6.52 1.35 -5.62
N ALA A 35 5.62 0.36 -5.67
CA ALA A 35 5.00 -0.17 -4.47
C ALA A 35 5.97 -1.07 -3.68
N VAL A 36 6.78 -1.88 -4.37
CA VAL A 36 7.83 -2.70 -3.76
C VAL A 36 8.95 -1.83 -3.17
N ILE A 37 9.37 -0.79 -3.88
CA ILE A 37 10.32 0.19 -3.33
C ILE A 37 9.71 0.94 -2.13
N GLY A 38 8.42 1.26 -2.15
CA GLY A 38 7.73 1.84 -0.99
C GLY A 38 7.67 0.90 0.22
N LEU A 39 7.47 -0.40 -0.01
CA LEU A 39 7.54 -1.44 1.02
C LEU A 39 8.95 -1.50 1.64
N ILE A 40 9.99 -1.48 0.81
CA ILE A 40 11.40 -1.50 1.25
C ILE A 40 11.76 -0.22 1.99
N ALA A 41 11.35 0.94 1.50
CA ALA A 41 11.55 2.21 2.19
C ALA A 41 10.90 2.18 3.59
N ALA A 42 9.71 1.59 3.72
CA ALA A 42 9.07 1.41 5.03
C ALA A 42 9.87 0.45 5.94
N ALA A 43 10.35 -0.67 5.40
CA ALA A 43 11.19 -1.63 6.12
C ALA A 43 12.49 -1.00 6.64
N LEU A 44 13.15 -0.17 5.81
CA LEU A 44 14.35 0.60 6.16
C LEU A 44 14.08 1.82 7.05
N GLY A 45 12.81 2.14 7.33
CA GLY A 45 12.44 3.26 8.20
C GLY A 45 12.43 4.64 7.54
N TYR A 46 12.47 4.73 6.21
CA TYR A 46 12.50 6.00 5.48
C TYR A 46 11.18 6.77 5.61
N ASP A 47 11.24 8.05 6.00
CA ASP A 47 10.10 8.97 5.87
C ASP A 47 9.74 9.25 4.42
N ARG A 48 8.51 9.71 4.18
CA ARG A 48 8.04 10.02 2.83
C ARG A 48 8.82 11.13 2.13
N THR A 49 9.54 11.94 2.88
CA THR A 49 10.39 13.04 2.39
C THR A 49 11.84 12.62 2.17
N HIS A 50 12.23 11.41 2.58
CA HIS A 50 13.59 10.91 2.33
C HIS A 50 13.85 10.78 0.83
N ASP A 51 15.09 11.05 0.44
CA ASP A 51 15.60 10.67 -0.86
C ASP A 51 15.66 9.14 -0.96
N LEU A 52 15.22 8.62 -2.11
CA LEU A 52 15.23 7.18 -2.39
C LEU A 52 16.64 6.70 -2.75
N GLY A 53 17.51 7.59 -3.26
CA GLY A 53 18.90 7.31 -3.59
C GLY A 53 19.08 5.99 -4.35
N PRO A 54 19.88 5.04 -3.82
CA PRO A 54 20.19 3.79 -4.52
C PRO A 54 18.98 2.87 -4.71
N LEU A 55 17.86 3.09 -4.00
CA LEU A 55 16.64 2.30 -4.22
C LEU A 55 16.02 2.55 -5.60
N THR A 56 16.34 3.69 -6.23
CA THR A 56 15.86 4.01 -7.58
C THR A 56 16.61 3.24 -8.67
N GLU A 57 17.82 2.77 -8.37
CA GLU A 57 18.74 2.08 -9.29
C GLU A 57 18.48 0.58 -9.37
N LEU A 58 17.74 0.01 -8.41
CA LEU A 58 17.34 -1.40 -8.40
C LEU A 58 16.58 -1.75 -9.68
N ARG A 59 17.03 -2.73 -10.46
CA ARG A 59 16.20 -3.30 -11.54
C ARG A 59 15.15 -4.22 -10.93
N PHE A 60 13.96 -4.27 -11.51
CA PHE A 60 12.82 -4.98 -10.94
C PHE A 60 12.26 -6.07 -11.86
N ALA A 61 11.85 -7.19 -11.26
CA ALA A 61 10.99 -8.16 -11.92
C ALA A 61 9.94 -8.75 -10.99
N ALA A 62 8.87 -9.26 -11.58
CA ALA A 62 7.79 -9.96 -10.87
C ALA A 62 7.35 -11.19 -11.65
N ARG A 63 7.15 -12.31 -10.96
CA ARG A 63 6.61 -13.57 -11.48
C ARG A 63 5.31 -13.89 -10.74
N ALA A 64 4.24 -14.14 -11.49
CA ALA A 64 2.91 -14.42 -10.97
C ALA A 64 2.67 -15.93 -10.86
N ASP A 65 3.21 -16.52 -9.79
CA ASP A 65 3.00 -17.94 -9.47
C ASP A 65 1.52 -18.22 -9.21
N ARG A 66 0.84 -17.31 -8.51
CA ARG A 66 -0.62 -17.26 -8.37
C ARG A 66 -1.11 -15.84 -8.70
N PRO A 67 -1.67 -15.58 -9.89
CA PRO A 67 -2.05 -14.23 -10.32
C PRO A 67 -3.22 -13.63 -9.50
N GLY A 68 -3.98 -14.48 -8.80
CA GLY A 68 -5.16 -14.09 -8.04
C GLY A 68 -6.35 -13.68 -8.91
N LYS A 69 -7.40 -13.21 -8.25
CA LYS A 69 -8.64 -12.74 -8.89
C LYS A 69 -8.88 -11.27 -8.58
N ALA A 70 -9.25 -10.49 -9.59
CA ALA A 70 -9.61 -9.10 -9.37
C ALA A 70 -10.89 -9.02 -8.52
N LEU A 71 -10.83 -8.26 -7.43
CA LEU A 71 -11.93 -8.02 -6.50
C LEU A 71 -12.23 -6.51 -6.45
N ARG A 72 -13.51 -6.17 -6.56
CA ARG A 72 -14.00 -4.79 -6.47
C ARG A 72 -14.62 -4.57 -5.10
N ASP A 73 -14.03 -3.66 -4.33
CA ASP A 73 -14.52 -3.22 -3.04
C ASP A 73 -15.23 -1.87 -3.17
N PHE A 74 -16.45 -1.78 -2.64
CA PHE A 74 -17.22 -0.54 -2.58
C PHE A 74 -17.05 0.07 -1.20
N HIS A 75 -16.32 1.18 -1.15
CA HIS A 75 -15.76 1.72 0.09
C HIS A 75 -16.31 3.13 0.37
N VAL A 76 -17.07 3.25 1.46
CA VAL A 76 -17.74 4.49 1.88
C VAL A 76 -17.07 5.08 3.12
N VAL A 77 -16.85 6.39 3.14
CA VAL A 77 -16.34 7.14 4.29
C VAL A 77 -17.29 8.30 4.60
N GLY A 78 -17.63 8.52 5.86
CA GLY A 78 -18.38 9.72 6.27
C GLY A 78 -19.90 9.60 6.29
N GLY A 79 -20.46 8.43 5.95
CA GLY A 79 -21.91 8.19 5.95
C GLY A 79 -22.45 7.70 7.29
N GLY A 80 -23.67 8.13 7.64
CA GLY A 80 -24.40 7.67 8.82
C GLY A 80 -24.63 8.74 9.89
N THR A 81 -25.14 8.28 11.03
CA THR A 81 -25.42 9.07 12.22
C THR A 81 -24.53 8.56 13.35
N TYR A 82 -23.74 9.45 13.94
CA TYR A 82 -22.78 9.09 14.98
C TYR A 82 -23.20 9.68 16.33
N PRO A 83 -22.98 8.95 17.44
CA PRO A 83 -23.17 9.53 18.76
C PRO A 83 -22.22 10.71 18.96
N LEU A 84 -22.65 11.65 19.79
CA LEU A 84 -21.84 12.79 20.18
C LEU A 84 -20.62 12.28 20.96
N ARG A 85 -19.40 12.57 20.49
CA ARG A 85 -18.18 12.13 21.17
C ARG A 85 -17.67 13.22 22.10
N PRO A 86 -16.96 12.88 23.19
CA PRO A 86 -16.37 13.88 24.09
C PRO A 86 -15.53 14.94 23.36
N ARG A 87 -14.74 14.54 22.35
CA ARG A 87 -13.97 15.47 21.52
C ARG A 87 -14.86 16.53 20.87
N ASP A 88 -16.05 16.16 20.40
CA ASP A 88 -16.95 17.05 19.64
C ASP A 88 -17.57 18.11 20.57
N LEU A 89 -17.56 17.88 21.89
CA LEU A 89 -17.92 18.85 22.93
C LEU A 89 -16.74 19.75 23.31
N ILE A 90 -15.55 19.15 23.50
CA ILE A 90 -14.34 19.87 23.93
C ILE A 90 -13.91 20.89 22.87
N THR A 91 -14.02 20.52 21.59
CA THR A 91 -13.54 21.37 20.48
C THR A 91 -14.59 22.36 19.98
N ASP A 92 -15.84 22.28 20.43
CA ASP A 92 -16.91 23.19 19.99
C ASP A 92 -17.86 23.50 21.15
N HIS A 93 -17.61 24.63 21.80
CA HIS A 93 -18.39 25.10 22.94
C HIS A 93 -19.89 25.26 22.60
N ARG A 94 -20.24 25.57 21.33
CA ARG A 94 -21.63 25.71 20.89
C ARG A 94 -22.35 24.36 20.95
N ARG A 95 -21.65 23.28 20.59
CA ARG A 95 -22.17 21.90 20.70
C ARG A 95 -22.31 21.48 22.16
N ALA A 96 -21.35 21.85 23.01
CA ALA A 96 -21.44 21.64 24.45
C ALA A 96 -22.69 22.30 25.05
N THR A 97 -22.92 23.57 24.75
CA THR A 97 -24.12 24.29 25.21
C THR A 97 -25.41 23.63 24.72
N LYS A 98 -25.48 23.23 23.44
CA LYS A 98 -26.68 22.59 22.87
C LYS A 98 -26.94 21.19 23.46
N ALA A 99 -25.90 20.46 23.84
CA ALA A 99 -26.02 19.11 24.38
C ALA A 99 -26.20 19.07 25.90
N ALA A 100 -25.86 20.14 26.62
CA ALA A 100 -25.82 20.19 28.08
C ALA A 100 -27.11 19.68 28.74
N ALA A 101 -28.26 20.26 28.41
CA ALA A 101 -29.54 19.88 29.03
C ALA A 101 -29.88 18.39 28.86
N ALA A 102 -29.59 17.83 27.68
CA ALA A 102 -29.86 16.42 27.40
C ALA A 102 -28.86 15.48 28.11
N LEU A 103 -27.60 15.90 28.26
CA LEU A 103 -26.56 15.14 28.96
C LEU A 103 -26.80 15.10 30.47
N GLU A 104 -27.25 16.19 31.09
CA GLU A 104 -27.58 16.25 32.53
C GLU A 104 -28.71 15.26 32.91
N THR A 105 -29.65 15.02 32.00
CA THR A 105 -30.78 14.11 32.21
C THR A 105 -30.52 12.68 31.71
N ALA A 106 -29.37 12.42 31.07
CA ALA A 106 -29.09 11.13 30.45
C ALA A 106 -28.70 10.09 31.52
N THR A 107 -29.57 9.12 31.76
CA THR A 107 -29.30 7.99 32.67
C THR A 107 -29.12 6.70 31.86
N GLY A 108 -27.90 6.19 31.77
CA GLY A 108 -27.59 4.94 31.07
C GLY A 108 -26.09 4.68 30.91
N PRO A 109 -25.67 3.47 30.52
CA PRO A 109 -24.25 3.11 30.42
C PRO A 109 -23.55 3.69 29.18
N THR A 110 -24.29 4.30 28.25
CA THR A 110 -23.81 4.75 26.94
C THR A 110 -23.86 6.27 26.81
N PHE A 111 -22.69 6.92 26.81
CA PHE A 111 -22.55 8.36 26.56
C PHE A 111 -22.81 8.72 25.10
N GLY A 112 -23.54 9.82 24.84
CA GLY A 112 -23.62 10.45 23.52
C GLY A 112 -24.66 9.89 22.54
N HIS A 113 -25.41 8.83 22.90
CA HIS A 113 -26.53 8.30 22.11
C HIS A 113 -27.83 9.09 22.34
N LEU A 114 -27.80 10.37 22.00
CA LEU A 114 -28.94 11.28 22.08
C LEU A 114 -29.44 11.55 20.66
N PRO A 115 -30.59 10.98 20.22
CA PRO A 115 -31.03 11.06 18.83
C PRO A 115 -31.15 12.50 18.30
N ALA A 116 -31.56 13.45 19.15
CA ALA A 116 -31.71 14.87 18.80
C ALA A 116 -30.38 15.64 18.70
N THR A 117 -29.27 15.08 19.20
CA THR A 117 -27.94 15.70 19.17
C THR A 117 -26.89 14.83 18.47
N ALA A 118 -27.33 13.76 17.82
CA ALA A 118 -26.46 12.89 17.05
C ALA A 118 -25.90 13.65 15.86
N VAL A 119 -24.61 13.42 15.56
CA VAL A 119 -23.95 14.10 14.46
C VAL A 119 -24.25 13.33 13.18
N THR A 120 -25.18 13.85 12.38
CA THR A 120 -25.51 13.30 11.07
C THR A 120 -24.43 13.70 10.07
N LYS A 121 -24.13 12.81 9.10
CA LYS A 121 -23.22 13.14 8.00
C LYS A 121 -21.81 13.54 8.48
N TRP A 122 -21.30 12.93 9.55
CA TRP A 122 -20.03 13.37 10.15
C TRP A 122 -19.11 12.22 10.54
N TYR A 123 -18.18 11.90 9.64
CA TYR A 123 -16.94 11.21 10.02
C TYR A 123 -15.78 11.68 9.16
N GLY A 124 -15.14 12.79 9.57
CA GLY A 124 -13.91 13.28 8.94
C GLY A 124 -13.20 14.38 9.75
N PRO A 125 -11.95 14.72 9.39
CA PRO A 125 -11.16 15.77 10.07
C PRO A 125 -11.79 17.15 9.87
N PRO A 126 -11.85 18.04 10.87
CA PRO A 126 -12.48 19.37 10.75
C PRO A 126 -11.91 20.18 9.57
N LYS A 127 -12.76 20.98 8.93
CA LYS A 127 -12.42 21.88 7.80
C LYS A 127 -12.90 23.29 8.12
N GLU A 128 -12.37 24.26 7.38
CA GLU A 128 -12.73 25.68 7.54
C GLU A 128 -12.53 26.12 9.00
N ILE A 129 -11.34 25.79 9.53
CA ILE A 129 -10.99 26.12 10.91
C ILE A 129 -10.74 27.62 10.97
N ALA A 130 -11.57 28.32 11.72
CA ALA A 130 -11.49 29.76 11.92
C ALA A 130 -11.75 30.10 13.40
N PRO A 131 -11.15 31.19 13.92
CA PRO A 131 -11.43 31.62 15.28
C PRO A 131 -12.89 32.07 15.40
N ASP A 132 -13.55 31.66 16.49
CA ASP A 132 -14.86 32.15 16.87
C ASP A 132 -14.79 33.67 17.12
N PRO A 133 -15.72 34.47 16.57
CA PRO A 133 -15.67 35.94 16.71
C PRO A 133 -15.79 36.43 18.16
N THR A 134 -16.37 35.63 19.05
CA THR A 134 -16.67 36.00 20.44
C THR A 134 -15.57 35.53 21.38
N LEU A 135 -15.16 34.27 21.25
CA LEU A 135 -14.22 33.62 22.18
C LEU A 135 -12.81 33.45 21.61
N GLY A 136 -12.59 33.69 20.32
CA GLY A 136 -11.31 33.49 19.64
C GLY A 136 -10.90 32.02 19.46
N THR A 137 -11.63 31.07 20.06
CA THR A 137 -11.36 29.63 19.96
C THR A 137 -11.51 29.15 18.52
N LEU A 138 -10.57 28.34 18.02
CA LEU A 138 -10.65 27.77 16.67
C LEU A 138 -11.79 26.75 16.58
N LEU A 139 -12.77 27.02 15.73
CA LEU A 139 -13.93 26.15 15.46
C LEU A 139 -13.96 25.72 14.00
N ALA A 140 -14.51 24.54 13.74
CA ALA A 140 -14.80 24.10 12.37
C ALA A 140 -16.05 24.82 11.83
N GLY A 141 -15.92 25.46 10.66
CA GLY A 141 -17.02 26.17 10.00
C GLY A 141 -18.09 25.24 9.41
N ASN A 142 -17.68 24.11 8.83
CA ASN A 142 -18.58 23.13 8.23
C ASN A 142 -18.49 21.77 8.92
N THR A 143 -19.62 21.35 9.51
CA THR A 143 -19.71 20.09 10.25
C THR A 143 -20.60 19.01 9.62
N THR A 144 -21.03 19.20 8.38
CA THR A 144 -21.80 18.20 7.62
C THR A 144 -21.00 17.75 6.41
N ARG A 145 -21.02 16.45 6.12
CA ARG A 145 -20.31 15.81 5.01
C ARG A 145 -21.16 14.72 4.39
N ASP A 146 -21.44 14.88 3.10
CA ASP A 146 -21.93 13.74 2.35
C ASP A 146 -20.89 12.64 2.31
N ALA A 147 -21.38 11.40 2.32
CA ALA A 147 -20.53 10.23 2.29
C ALA A 147 -19.69 10.25 1.01
N ILE A 148 -18.39 10.05 1.16
CA ILE A 148 -17.49 9.89 0.02
C ILE A 148 -17.51 8.40 -0.33
N MET A 149 -17.95 8.11 -1.54
CA MET A 149 -17.96 6.76 -2.10
C MET A 149 -16.71 6.59 -2.98
N SER A 150 -15.99 5.51 -2.77
CA SER A 150 -14.87 5.12 -3.64
C SER A 150 -15.01 3.66 -4.05
N THR A 151 -14.60 3.35 -5.27
CA THR A 151 -14.49 1.97 -5.74
C THR A 151 -13.02 1.61 -5.79
N ARG A 152 -12.64 0.55 -5.07
CA ARG A 152 -11.25 0.18 -4.87
C ARG A 152 -11.02 -1.25 -5.34
N TRP A 153 -10.08 -1.43 -6.26
CA TRP A 153 -9.73 -2.76 -6.77
C TRP A 153 -8.60 -3.39 -5.95
N TYR A 154 -8.68 -4.72 -5.80
CA TYR A 154 -7.71 -5.58 -5.14
C TYR A 154 -7.48 -6.84 -5.99
N LEU A 155 -6.38 -7.54 -5.71
CA LEU A 155 -6.19 -8.93 -6.12
C LEU A 155 -6.44 -9.81 -4.90
N ALA A 156 -7.42 -10.71 -4.99
CA ALA A 156 -7.68 -11.72 -3.99
C ALA A 156 -6.89 -12.98 -4.28
N ASP A 157 -6.34 -13.59 -3.22
CA ASP A 157 -5.67 -14.89 -3.28
C ASP A 157 -4.53 -14.92 -4.32
N ALA A 158 -3.68 -13.88 -4.26
CA ALA A 158 -2.53 -13.70 -5.14
C ALA A 158 -1.22 -13.98 -4.39
N ALA A 159 -0.25 -14.55 -5.10
CA ALA A 159 1.10 -14.78 -4.62
C ALA A 159 2.10 -14.55 -5.76
N PHE A 160 3.07 -13.67 -5.50
CA PHE A 160 4.09 -13.29 -6.47
C PHE A 160 5.48 -13.55 -5.92
N VAL A 161 6.41 -13.88 -6.81
CA VAL A 161 7.84 -13.81 -6.55
C VAL A 161 8.36 -12.55 -7.23
N THR A 162 8.92 -11.61 -6.48
CA THR A 162 9.59 -10.44 -7.05
C THR A 162 11.08 -10.53 -6.87
N ALA A 163 11.82 -9.88 -7.76
CA ALA A 163 13.27 -9.89 -7.81
C ALA A 163 13.79 -8.46 -7.96
N LEU A 164 14.85 -8.14 -7.20
CA LEU A 164 15.53 -6.85 -7.23
C LEU A 164 17.01 -7.06 -7.52
N GLU A 165 17.47 -6.55 -8.66
CA GLU A 165 18.85 -6.72 -9.09
C GLU A 165 19.66 -5.45 -8.85
N HIS A 166 20.86 -5.62 -8.29
CA HIS A 166 21.82 -4.54 -8.07
C HIS A 166 23.26 -5.07 -7.90
N PRO A 167 24.30 -4.31 -8.31
CA PRO A 167 25.71 -4.71 -8.10
C PRO A 167 26.18 -4.59 -6.64
N ASN A 168 25.57 -3.72 -5.84
CA ASN A 168 25.89 -3.57 -4.42
C ASN A 168 25.20 -4.67 -3.59
N LEU A 169 25.97 -5.68 -3.18
CA LEU A 169 25.52 -6.80 -2.34
C LEU A 169 25.08 -6.34 -0.94
N GLU A 170 25.84 -5.45 -0.30
CA GLU A 170 25.53 -4.94 1.04
C GLU A 170 24.18 -4.23 1.08
N LEU A 171 23.83 -3.50 0.02
CA LEU A 171 22.51 -2.90 -0.12
C LEU A 171 21.40 -3.97 -0.14
N LEU A 172 21.57 -5.03 -0.93
CA LEU A 172 20.58 -6.10 -1.04
C LEU A 172 20.44 -6.88 0.27
N ASP A 173 21.55 -7.18 0.95
CA ASP A 173 21.55 -7.86 2.25
C ASP A 173 20.88 -7.00 3.32
N ARG A 174 21.15 -5.69 3.33
CA ARG A 174 20.47 -4.75 4.24
C ARG A 174 18.96 -4.70 3.98
N ILE A 175 18.54 -4.69 2.71
CA ILE A 175 17.11 -4.75 2.36
C ILE A 175 16.52 -6.09 2.82
N SER A 176 17.18 -7.20 2.53
CA SER A 176 16.77 -8.56 2.93
C SER A 176 16.53 -8.63 4.44
N HIS A 177 17.49 -8.16 5.23
CA HIS A 177 17.38 -8.13 6.70
C HIS A 177 16.22 -7.25 7.16
N ALA A 178 16.08 -6.04 6.60
CA ALA A 178 15.05 -5.09 6.98
C ALA A 178 13.63 -5.59 6.66
N LEU A 179 13.44 -6.39 5.61
CA LEU A 179 12.13 -6.97 5.29
C LEU A 179 11.62 -7.92 6.39
N GLU A 180 12.54 -8.61 7.08
CA GLU A 180 12.23 -9.51 8.19
C GLU A 180 12.32 -8.83 9.58
N HIS A 181 13.03 -7.71 9.68
CA HIS A 181 13.16 -6.90 10.90
C HIS A 181 12.77 -5.44 10.62
N PRO A 182 11.51 -5.18 10.23
CA PRO A 182 11.16 -3.90 9.65
C PRO A 182 11.02 -2.82 10.72
N ALA A 183 11.55 -1.63 10.42
CA ALA A 183 11.38 -0.46 11.26
C ALA A 183 9.92 0.02 11.34
N ARG A 184 9.05 -0.42 10.41
CA ARG A 184 7.64 -0.05 10.31
C ARG A 184 6.79 -1.23 9.87
N LEU A 185 5.49 -1.19 10.18
CA LEU A 185 4.54 -2.18 9.67
C LEU A 185 4.55 -2.23 8.14
N LEU A 186 4.59 -3.45 7.60
CA LEU A 186 4.65 -3.73 6.16
C LEU A 186 3.27 -4.11 5.62
N TRP A 187 2.97 -3.73 4.38
CA TRP A 187 1.73 -4.08 3.70
C TRP A 187 1.90 -4.16 2.18
N LEU A 188 1.14 -5.06 1.54
CA LEU A 188 1.17 -5.29 0.09
C LEU A 188 0.28 -4.29 -0.63
N GLY A 189 0.80 -3.06 -0.74
CA GLY A 189 0.16 -1.94 -1.42
C GLY A 189 -0.67 -1.05 -0.51
N ARG A 190 -1.83 -1.53 -0.01
CA ARG A 190 -2.67 -0.80 0.94
C ARG A 190 -2.48 -1.32 2.36
N LYS A 191 -2.60 -0.45 3.38
CA LYS A 191 -2.46 -0.82 4.80
C LYS A 191 -3.37 -1.97 5.26
N SER A 192 -4.49 -2.20 4.58
CA SER A 192 -5.42 -3.31 4.84
C SER A 192 -4.97 -4.66 4.28
N CYS A 193 -3.82 -4.73 3.63
CA CYS A 193 -3.27 -5.90 2.94
C CYS A 193 -1.98 -6.37 3.64
N PRO A 194 -2.05 -6.99 4.83
CA PRO A 194 -0.86 -7.48 5.52
C PRO A 194 -0.19 -8.62 4.73
N PRO A 195 1.15 -8.70 4.67
CA PRO A 195 1.84 -9.83 4.07
C PRO A 195 1.63 -11.12 4.90
N THR A 196 1.86 -12.28 4.29
CA THR A 196 1.73 -13.58 4.93
C THR A 196 3.05 -14.37 4.83
N GLY A 197 3.58 -14.76 5.99
CA GLY A 197 4.85 -15.47 6.12
C GLY A 197 6.07 -14.58 5.83
N THR A 198 7.23 -15.23 5.67
CA THR A 198 8.50 -14.59 5.31
C THR A 198 8.40 -13.87 3.97
N ILE A 199 8.96 -12.66 3.89
CA ILE A 199 8.96 -11.84 2.68
C ILE A 199 10.28 -12.03 1.92
N SER A 200 11.43 -12.03 2.59
CA SER A 200 12.73 -12.18 1.96
C SER A 200 12.99 -13.64 1.56
N GLY A 201 13.38 -13.85 0.30
CA GLY A 201 13.89 -15.11 -0.25
C GLY A 201 15.41 -15.18 -0.33
N GLY A 202 16.12 -14.24 0.30
CA GLY A 202 17.57 -14.16 0.27
C GLY A 202 18.16 -13.55 -1.00
N VAL A 203 19.47 -13.34 -0.98
CA VAL A 203 20.24 -12.73 -2.08
C VAL A 203 21.03 -13.80 -2.82
N HIS A 204 20.92 -13.78 -4.15
CA HIS A 204 21.49 -14.80 -5.04
C HIS A 204 22.34 -14.14 -6.13
N PRO A 205 23.49 -14.70 -6.51
CA PRO A 205 24.30 -14.17 -7.59
C PRO A 205 23.61 -14.36 -8.95
N GLY A 206 23.67 -13.35 -9.83
CA GLY A 206 23.13 -13.44 -11.19
C GLY A 206 22.34 -12.21 -11.62
N THR A 207 21.57 -12.37 -12.70
CA THR A 207 20.62 -11.37 -13.21
C THR A 207 19.18 -11.76 -12.90
N LEU A 208 18.25 -10.81 -13.02
CA LEU A 208 16.80 -11.05 -12.87
C LEU A 208 16.33 -12.28 -13.64
N GLU A 209 16.75 -12.42 -14.90
CA GLU A 209 16.36 -13.50 -15.81
C GLU A 209 16.85 -14.85 -15.30
N THR A 210 18.14 -14.93 -14.95
CA THR A 210 18.76 -16.17 -14.47
C THR A 210 18.16 -16.62 -13.14
N VAL A 211 18.07 -15.71 -12.16
CA VAL A 211 17.61 -16.03 -10.81
C VAL A 211 16.12 -16.37 -10.81
N LEU A 212 15.25 -15.62 -11.50
CA LEU A 212 13.83 -15.96 -11.56
C LEU A 212 13.55 -17.28 -12.29
N SER A 213 14.38 -17.65 -13.27
CA SER A 213 14.25 -18.94 -13.97
C SER A 213 14.78 -20.10 -13.11
N ALA A 214 15.80 -19.85 -12.30
CA ALA A 214 16.37 -20.81 -11.36
C ALA A 214 15.58 -20.98 -10.05
N THR A 215 14.58 -20.12 -9.79
CA THR A 215 13.79 -20.18 -8.55
C THR A 215 12.60 -21.12 -8.68
N ALA A 216 12.42 -22.04 -7.74
CA ALA A 216 11.27 -22.92 -7.66
C ALA A 216 9.93 -22.15 -7.66
N LEU A 217 8.88 -22.77 -8.17
CA LEU A 217 7.53 -22.23 -8.05
C LEU A 217 7.10 -22.22 -6.58
N LEU A 218 6.35 -21.20 -6.17
CA LEU A 218 5.71 -21.22 -4.85
C LEU A 218 4.78 -22.43 -4.73
N PRO A 219 4.62 -23.03 -3.53
CA PRO A 219 3.72 -24.18 -3.33
C PRO A 219 2.26 -23.90 -3.74
N THR A 220 1.85 -22.63 -3.72
CA THR A 220 0.50 -22.18 -4.08
C THR A 220 0.35 -21.83 -5.56
N ALA A 221 1.36 -22.09 -6.40
CA ALA A 221 1.36 -21.78 -7.82
C ALA A 221 0.21 -22.47 -8.54
N THR A 222 -0.38 -21.78 -9.52
CA THR A 222 -1.55 -22.28 -10.28
C THR A 222 -1.20 -22.73 -11.69
N THR A 223 0.07 -22.61 -12.09
CA THR A 223 0.55 -22.99 -13.41
C THR A 223 2.05 -23.27 -13.36
N GLU A 224 2.50 -24.25 -14.14
CA GLU A 224 3.93 -24.56 -14.30
C GLU A 224 4.68 -23.49 -15.11
N LYS A 225 3.96 -22.67 -15.88
CA LYS A 225 4.53 -21.62 -16.73
C LYS A 225 3.99 -20.24 -16.37
N PRO A 226 4.35 -19.65 -15.21
CA PRO A 226 3.80 -18.37 -14.79
C PRO A 226 4.20 -17.24 -15.74
N TRP A 227 3.38 -16.18 -15.75
CA TRP A 227 3.80 -14.93 -16.38
C TRP A 227 4.86 -14.25 -15.52
N ALA A 228 5.88 -13.71 -16.18
CA ALA A 228 6.87 -12.85 -15.58
C ALA A 228 6.97 -11.53 -16.34
N TRP A 229 7.26 -10.47 -15.59
CA TRP A 229 7.52 -9.12 -16.09
C TRP A 229 8.90 -8.73 -15.61
N ILE A 230 9.81 -8.45 -16.54
CA ILE A 230 11.22 -8.19 -16.25
C ILE A 230 11.57 -6.82 -16.82
N GLU A 231 12.14 -5.96 -15.98
CA GLU A 231 12.58 -4.63 -16.39
C GLU A 231 13.65 -4.73 -17.50
N ALA A 232 13.42 -3.96 -18.56
CA ALA A 232 14.20 -3.98 -19.78
C ALA A 232 14.66 -2.56 -20.13
N ALA A 233 15.73 -2.47 -20.92
CA ALA A 233 16.22 -1.19 -21.42
C ALA A 233 15.21 -0.57 -22.41
N PRO A 234 15.16 0.77 -22.53
CA PRO A 234 14.42 1.43 -23.59
C PRO A 234 14.87 0.90 -24.97
N GLY A 235 13.91 0.58 -25.83
CA GLY A 235 14.19 0.04 -27.17
C GLY A 235 14.34 -1.48 -27.24
N THR A 236 14.28 -2.21 -26.13
CA THR A 236 14.21 -3.68 -26.16
C THR A 236 12.98 -4.16 -26.96
N PRO A 237 13.14 -5.03 -27.97
CA PRO A 237 12.03 -5.56 -28.75
C PRO A 237 10.97 -6.23 -27.86
N GLY A 238 9.70 -5.87 -28.06
CA GLY A 238 8.57 -6.41 -27.28
C GLY A 238 8.42 -5.82 -25.86
N ALA A 239 9.27 -4.89 -25.45
CA ALA A 239 9.11 -4.22 -24.16
C ALA A 239 7.97 -3.20 -24.20
N THR A 240 7.17 -3.18 -23.13
CA THR A 240 6.07 -2.22 -22.94
C THR A 240 6.45 -1.19 -21.90
N GLN A 241 6.05 0.06 -22.11
CA GLN A 241 6.26 1.14 -21.15
C GLN A 241 5.22 1.07 -20.01
N THR A 242 5.68 1.21 -18.78
CA THR A 242 4.88 1.33 -17.55
C THR A 242 5.32 2.57 -16.77
N ARG A 243 4.45 3.16 -15.95
CA ARG A 243 4.71 4.42 -15.23
C ARG A 243 4.76 4.21 -13.70
N ASP A 244 5.66 3.34 -13.27
CA ASP A 244 5.82 2.95 -11.87
C ASP A 244 7.29 2.99 -11.41
N GLN A 245 8.20 3.65 -12.13
CA GLN A 245 9.52 3.99 -11.60
C GLN A 245 9.36 5.08 -10.54
N PRO A 246 9.69 4.86 -9.25
CA PRO A 246 9.56 5.89 -8.24
C PRO A 246 10.65 6.96 -8.42
N VAL A 247 10.25 8.23 -8.41
CA VAL A 247 11.18 9.38 -8.36
C VAL A 247 11.22 9.95 -6.95
N THR A 248 10.04 10.19 -6.36
CA THR A 248 9.92 10.62 -4.97
C THR A 248 8.59 10.18 -4.36
N PHE A 249 8.58 9.88 -3.07
CA PHE A 249 7.38 9.60 -2.29
C PHE A 249 6.87 10.80 -1.50
N HIS A 250 7.43 12.00 -1.72
CA HIS A 250 7.02 13.23 -1.04
C HIS A 250 5.50 13.39 -1.12
N PRO A 251 4.79 13.66 -0.01
CA PRO A 251 3.33 13.69 0.00
C PRO A 251 2.73 14.71 -0.98
N GLU A 252 3.40 15.85 -1.15
CA GLU A 252 2.92 16.97 -1.99
C GLU A 252 3.52 16.97 -3.41
N GLN A 253 4.62 16.24 -3.62
CA GLN A 253 5.40 16.28 -4.87
C GLN A 253 5.62 14.88 -5.43
N ARG A 254 4.74 13.93 -5.09
CA ARG A 254 4.87 12.52 -5.51
C ARG A 254 5.02 12.44 -7.02
N ALA A 255 6.09 11.80 -7.47
CA ALA A 255 6.39 11.66 -8.89
C ALA A 255 6.86 10.25 -9.25
N HIS A 256 6.48 9.83 -10.46
CA HIS A 256 6.88 8.57 -11.07
C HIS A 256 7.34 8.82 -12.50
N ALA A 257 8.37 8.09 -12.92
CA ALA A 257 8.90 8.08 -14.27
C ALA A 257 8.43 6.84 -15.06
N PRO A 258 8.50 6.87 -16.39
CA PRO A 258 8.35 5.66 -17.18
C PRO A 258 9.53 4.71 -16.99
N ARG A 259 9.26 3.40 -17.01
CA ARG A 259 10.24 2.33 -17.22
C ARG A 259 9.70 1.33 -18.25
N TRP A 260 10.56 0.46 -18.76
CA TRP A 260 10.19 -0.55 -19.74
C TRP A 260 10.29 -1.94 -19.14
N GLU A 261 9.41 -2.84 -19.55
CA GLU A 261 9.47 -4.24 -19.15
C GLU A 261 9.04 -5.15 -20.29
N THR A 262 9.65 -6.32 -20.37
CA THR A 262 9.17 -7.42 -21.22
C THR A 262 8.21 -8.29 -20.42
N ARG A 263 7.26 -8.92 -21.11
CA ARG A 263 6.35 -9.90 -20.53
C ARG A 263 6.60 -11.25 -21.18
N THR A 264 6.94 -12.25 -20.38
CA THR A 264 7.29 -13.60 -20.88
C THR A 264 6.64 -14.70 -20.03
N ARG A 265 6.48 -15.89 -20.61
CA ARG A 265 6.14 -17.11 -19.88
C ARG A 265 7.45 -17.77 -19.47
N LEU A 266 7.69 -17.92 -18.18
CA LEU A 266 8.86 -18.65 -17.68
C LEU A 266 8.50 -20.11 -17.47
N THR A 267 9.44 -21.01 -17.75
CA THR A 267 9.39 -22.41 -17.31
C THR A 267 10.56 -22.57 -16.34
N PRO A 268 10.34 -22.46 -15.02
CA PRO A 268 11.44 -22.51 -14.07
C PRO A 268 12.16 -23.86 -14.07
N GLU A 269 13.48 -23.82 -13.98
CA GLU A 269 14.36 -24.98 -13.81
C GLU A 269 15.07 -24.83 -12.45
N PRO A 270 14.42 -25.29 -11.37
CA PRO A 270 14.79 -24.88 -10.02
C PRO A 270 16.16 -25.40 -9.60
N THR A 271 16.98 -24.47 -9.15
CA THR A 271 18.20 -24.70 -8.36
C THR A 271 18.19 -23.89 -7.07
N ILE A 272 17.27 -22.92 -6.96
CA ILE A 272 16.98 -22.14 -5.76
C ILE A 272 15.62 -22.60 -5.23
N GLU A 273 15.64 -23.20 -4.05
CA GLU A 273 14.45 -23.70 -3.35
C GLU A 273 13.93 -22.71 -2.31
N TRP A 274 12.71 -22.97 -1.85
CA TRP A 274 12.03 -22.15 -0.85
C TRP A 274 12.07 -22.81 0.53
N ASP A 275 12.88 -22.26 1.44
CA ASP A 275 12.76 -22.54 2.88
C ASP A 275 11.66 -21.65 3.49
N ILE A 276 10.42 -21.83 3.02
CA ILE A 276 9.28 -21.04 3.50
C ILE A 276 8.72 -21.72 4.76
N ILE A 277 8.66 -20.98 5.86
CA ILE A 277 7.76 -21.30 6.97
C ILE A 277 6.34 -20.90 6.50
N PRO A 278 5.40 -21.86 6.31
CA PRO A 278 4.07 -21.58 5.76
C PRO A 278 3.24 -20.62 6.60
#